data_AF-A0A1D1VU10-F1
#
_entry.id   AF-A0A1D1VU10-F1
#
_cell.length_a   1.000
_cell.length_b   1.000
_cell.length_c   1.000
_cell.angle_alpha   90.00
_cell.angle_beta   90.00
_cell.angle_gamma   90.00
#
_symmetry.space_group_name_H-M   'P 1'
#
loop_
_entity.id
_entity.type
_entity.pdbx_description
1 polymer ?
#
loop_
_entity_poly.entity_id
_entity_poly.type
_entity_poly.pdbx_seq_one_letter_code
_entity_poly.pdbx_strand_id
1 'polypeptide(L)'
;MADAPTILSGGDHLHLAPEADHIPIVRVEPTWKASVSQTGEFVRAQSSFRHWITAEGSSGFTAEANRYHLYVSLACPWAHRTLIVRKLKGLEDIISVCVVDWLLGDSGKENI
;
A
#
# COMPACT_ATOMS: atom_id res chain seq x y z
N MET A 1 31.82 26.03 -0.02
CA MET A 1 32.43 25.13 0.97
C MET A 1 31.46 25.03 2.11
N ALA A 2 30.88 23.82 2.30
CA ALA A 2 30.28 23.30 3.54
C ALA A 2 29.07 24.10 4.12
N ASP A 3 28.01 23.54 4.71
CA ASP A 3 27.90 22.35 5.56
C ASP A 3 26.46 21.80 5.57
N ALA A 4 26.35 20.52 5.91
CA ALA A 4 25.10 19.76 6.09
C ALA A 4 24.32 20.17 7.36
N PRO A 5 22.98 20.02 7.40
CA PRO A 5 22.23 20.28 8.62
C PRO A 5 22.37 19.12 9.62
N THR A 6 22.78 19.52 10.82
CA THR A 6 23.03 18.79 12.06
C THR A 6 21.84 17.95 12.57
N ILE A 7 22.16 16.72 12.98
CA ILE A 7 21.34 15.85 13.83
C ILE A 7 21.28 16.49 15.23
N LEU A 8 20.09 16.84 15.73
CA LEU A 8 19.87 17.13 17.15
C LEU A 8 19.34 15.90 17.85
N SER A 9 20.20 15.33 18.69
CA SER A 9 19.89 14.36 19.73
C SER A 9 19.18 15.04 20.90
N GLY A 10 18.15 14.39 21.46
CA GLY A 10 17.48 14.82 22.68
C GLY A 10 16.19 14.03 22.89
N GLY A 11 16.33 12.80 23.37
CA GLY A 11 15.19 12.02 23.84
C GLY A 11 14.72 12.52 25.19
N ASP A 12 13.41 12.51 25.42
CA ASP A 12 12.82 12.48 26.75
C ASP A 12 11.43 11.81 26.69
N HIS A 13 11.39 10.64 27.34
CA HIS A 13 10.25 9.95 27.93
C HIS A 13 9.15 9.39 27.00
N LEU A 14 9.39 8.16 26.55
CA LEU A 14 8.36 7.15 26.32
C LEU A 14 7.52 6.96 27.60
N HIS A 15 6.37 7.62 27.67
CA HIS A 15 5.29 7.18 28.56
C HIS A 15 4.61 6.00 27.87
N LEU A 16 5.02 4.79 28.24
CA LEU A 16 4.31 3.56 27.86
C LEU A 16 2.98 3.56 28.60
N ALA A 17 1.91 3.98 27.91
CA ALA A 17 0.56 3.59 28.30
C ALA A 17 0.43 2.07 28.10
N PRO A 18 0.04 1.31 29.12
CA PRO A 18 -0.22 -0.11 28.97
C PRO A 18 -1.58 -0.29 28.29
N GLU A 19 -1.65 -1.29 27.41
CA GLU A 19 -2.83 -1.75 26.64
C GLU A 19 -3.19 -0.95 25.38
N ALA A 20 -2.64 -1.39 24.24
CA ALA A 20 -3.16 -1.08 22.92
C ALA A 20 -2.55 -2.07 21.92
N ASP A 21 -3.26 -3.18 21.66
CA ASP A 21 -3.03 -4.11 20.54
C ASP A 21 -3.31 -3.45 19.18
N HIS A 22 -2.83 -2.23 18.96
CA HIS A 22 -3.21 -1.39 17.82
C HIS A 22 -1.99 -1.15 16.93
N ILE A 23 -2.03 -1.75 15.75
CA ILE A 23 -1.09 -1.47 14.66
C ILE A 23 -1.12 0.06 14.39
N PRO A 24 0.03 0.74 14.24
CA PRO A 24 0.07 2.17 14.02
C PRO A 24 -0.62 2.54 12.71
N ILE A 25 -1.73 3.27 12.81
CA ILE A 25 -2.54 3.72 11.68
C ILE A 25 -1.81 4.87 10.98
N VAL A 26 -1.27 4.62 9.78
CA VAL A 26 -0.64 5.65 8.95
C VAL A 26 -1.73 6.55 8.37
N ARG A 27 -1.69 7.85 8.70
CA ARG A 27 -2.64 8.84 8.19
C ARG A 27 -2.33 9.19 6.74
N VAL A 28 -3.26 8.88 5.82
CA VAL A 28 -3.18 9.30 4.41
C VAL A 28 -4.28 10.32 4.13
N GLU A 29 -3.88 11.58 3.90
CA GLU A 29 -4.80 12.63 3.50
C GLU A 29 -5.27 12.44 2.05
N PRO A 30 -6.58 12.54 1.76
CA PRO A 30 -7.09 12.39 0.40
C PRO A 30 -6.68 13.59 -0.48
N THR A 31 -5.73 13.38 -1.39
CA THR A 31 -5.12 14.43 -2.22
C THR A 31 -5.82 14.68 -3.55
N TRP A 32 -6.99 14.11 -3.81
CA TRP A 32 -7.63 14.13 -5.13
C TRP A 32 -7.90 15.54 -5.69
N LYS A 33 -8.09 16.55 -4.81
CA LYS A 33 -8.22 17.96 -5.22
C LYS A 33 -6.95 18.49 -5.90
N ALA A 34 -5.78 18.03 -5.48
CA ALA A 34 -4.50 18.36 -6.10
C ALA A 34 -4.30 17.63 -7.45
N SER A 35 -5.14 16.64 -7.75
CA SER A 35 -5.14 15.89 -9.01
C SER A 35 -6.10 16.46 -10.04
N VAL A 36 -6.71 17.63 -9.80
CA VAL A 36 -7.56 18.32 -10.77
C VAL A 36 -6.79 19.48 -11.39
N SER A 37 -6.68 19.50 -12.73
CA SER A 37 -6.03 20.58 -13.46
C SER A 37 -6.83 21.89 -13.38
N GLN A 38 -6.21 23.01 -13.75
CA GLN A 38 -6.91 24.30 -13.84
C GLN A 38 -8.08 24.28 -14.84
N THR A 39 -8.07 23.35 -15.80
CA THR A 39 -9.13 23.15 -16.79
C THR A 39 -10.19 22.13 -16.34
N GLY A 40 -10.07 21.58 -15.13
CA GLY A 40 -11.03 20.62 -14.55
C GLY A 40 -10.77 19.15 -14.88
N GLU A 41 -9.66 18.83 -15.55
CA GLU A 41 -9.30 17.44 -15.85
C GLU A 41 -8.75 16.74 -14.61
N PHE A 42 -9.19 15.49 -14.38
CA PHE A 42 -8.56 14.64 -13.37
C PHE A 42 -7.27 13.98 -13.91
N VAL A 43 -6.13 14.45 -13.42
CA VAL A 43 -4.80 13.94 -13.75
C VAL A 43 -4.39 12.87 -12.75
N ARG A 44 -4.35 11.61 -13.18
CA ARG A 44 -3.96 10.48 -12.33
C ARG A 44 -2.49 10.57 -11.95
N ALA A 45 -2.19 10.42 -10.66
CA ALA A 45 -0.83 10.19 -10.19
C ALA A 45 -0.24 8.94 -10.84
N GLN A 46 1.04 8.99 -11.20
CA GLN A 46 1.73 7.78 -11.64
C GLN A 46 1.92 6.84 -10.44
N SER A 47 1.62 5.56 -10.62
CA SER A 47 1.92 4.59 -9.56
C SER A 47 3.43 4.51 -9.30
N SER A 48 3.84 4.19 -8.08
CA SER A 48 5.25 4.18 -7.68
C SER A 48 5.93 2.82 -7.93
N PHE A 49 5.16 1.72 -7.91
CA PHE A 49 5.69 0.36 -8.06
C PHE A 49 5.37 -0.19 -9.45
N ARG A 50 6.41 -0.65 -10.16
CA ARG A 50 6.32 -1.15 -11.55
C ARG A 50 7.17 -2.40 -11.80
N HIS A 51 7.65 -3.05 -10.76
CA HIS A 51 8.42 -4.28 -10.91
C HIS A 51 7.54 -5.43 -11.41
N TRP A 52 8.19 -6.38 -12.09
CA TRP A 52 7.55 -7.61 -12.57
C TRP A 52 7.95 -8.78 -11.69
N ILE A 53 7.11 -9.80 -11.64
CA ILE A 53 7.50 -11.12 -11.12
C ILE A 53 7.73 -12.00 -12.34
N THR A 54 8.93 -12.55 -12.49
CA THR A 54 9.32 -13.36 -13.66
C THR A 54 9.80 -14.74 -13.21
N ALA A 55 9.65 -15.74 -14.07
CA ALA A 55 10.01 -17.13 -13.71
C ALA A 55 11.49 -17.26 -13.34
N GLU A 56 12.33 -16.51 -14.03
CA GLU A 56 13.78 -16.47 -13.91
C GLU A 56 14.29 -15.36 -12.98
N GLY A 57 13.41 -14.52 -12.44
CA GLY A 57 13.77 -13.44 -11.51
C GLY A 57 14.55 -12.29 -12.13
N SER A 58 14.51 -12.12 -13.45
CA SER A 58 15.19 -11.06 -14.22
C SER A 58 14.91 -9.62 -13.74
N SER A 59 13.78 -9.40 -13.09
CA SER A 59 13.35 -8.12 -12.47
C SER A 59 13.76 -7.95 -11.00
N GLY A 60 14.46 -8.93 -10.43
CA GLY A 60 14.74 -9.07 -9.00
C GLY A 60 13.68 -9.86 -8.22
N PHE A 61 12.59 -10.31 -8.88
CA PHE A 61 11.49 -11.02 -8.24
C PHE A 61 11.16 -12.33 -8.96
N THR A 62 11.70 -13.45 -8.47
CA THR A 62 11.45 -14.81 -8.98
C THR A 62 10.05 -15.31 -8.65
N ALA A 63 9.34 -15.90 -9.61
CA ALA A 63 8.05 -16.54 -9.41
C ALA A 63 8.20 -17.83 -8.57
N GLU A 64 7.75 -17.77 -7.31
CA GLU A 64 7.88 -18.86 -6.34
C GLU A 64 6.57 -19.03 -5.56
N ALA A 65 6.20 -20.28 -5.27
CA ALA A 65 5.01 -20.58 -4.49
C ALA A 65 5.16 -20.04 -3.05
N ASN A 66 4.07 -19.52 -2.49
CA ASN A 66 4.01 -19.03 -1.11
C ASN A 66 4.93 -17.85 -0.77
N ARG A 67 5.47 -17.16 -1.78
CA ARG A 67 6.35 -15.99 -1.60
C ARG A 67 5.61 -14.65 -1.65
N TYR A 68 4.52 -14.59 -2.40
CA TYR A 68 3.81 -13.34 -2.70
C TYR A 68 2.45 -13.26 -2.02
N HIS A 69 2.11 -12.06 -1.59
CA HIS A 69 0.86 -11.74 -0.93
C HIS A 69 0.13 -10.63 -1.67
N LEU A 70 -1.19 -10.70 -1.72
CA LEU A 70 -2.04 -9.75 -2.42
C LEU A 70 -2.96 -9.02 -1.44
N TYR A 71 -2.80 -7.70 -1.34
CA TYR A 71 -3.74 -6.83 -0.61
C TYR A 71 -4.80 -6.30 -1.56
N VAL A 72 -6.09 -6.48 -1.23
CA VAL A 72 -7.22 -6.07 -2.08
C VAL A 72 -8.36 -5.45 -1.29
N SER A 73 -9.11 -4.56 -1.92
CA SER A 73 -10.46 -4.21 -1.48
C SER A 73 -11.47 -4.79 -2.49
N LEU A 74 -12.52 -5.45 -1.99
CA LEU A 74 -13.58 -6.01 -2.85
C LEU A 74 -14.39 -4.93 -3.57
N ALA A 75 -14.39 -3.70 -3.06
CA ALA A 75 -15.04 -2.56 -3.68
C ALA A 75 -14.22 -1.92 -4.82
N CYS A 76 -12.91 -2.22 -4.91
CA CYS A 76 -12.02 -1.57 -5.88
C CYS A 76 -11.99 -2.32 -7.23
N PRO A 77 -12.42 -1.70 -8.34
CA PRO A 77 -12.44 -2.37 -9.65
C PRO A 77 -11.03 -2.67 -10.19
N TRP A 78 -9.99 -2.03 -9.67
CA TRP A 78 -8.62 -2.25 -10.11
C TRP A 78 -8.04 -3.48 -9.42
N ALA A 79 -8.27 -3.59 -8.10
CA ALA A 79 -7.91 -4.77 -7.32
C ALA A 79 -8.73 -6.00 -7.75
N HIS A 80 -9.99 -5.82 -8.12
CA HIS A 80 -10.84 -6.93 -8.56
C HIS A 80 -10.25 -7.70 -9.76
N ARG A 81 -9.54 -7.01 -10.67
CA ARG A 81 -8.88 -7.65 -11.82
C ARG A 81 -7.86 -8.70 -11.40
N THR A 82 -7.10 -8.45 -10.34
CA THR A 82 -6.08 -9.41 -9.87
C THR A 82 -6.74 -10.65 -9.26
N LEU A 83 -7.88 -10.49 -8.57
CA LEU A 83 -8.66 -11.61 -8.04
C LEU A 83 -9.23 -12.50 -9.15
N ILE A 84 -9.76 -11.92 -10.23
CA ILE A 84 -10.24 -12.69 -11.40
C ILE A 84 -9.10 -13.54 -11.98
N VAL A 85 -7.94 -12.94 -12.24
CA VAL A 85 -6.80 -13.67 -12.83
C VAL A 85 -6.28 -14.75 -11.86
N ARG A 86 -6.24 -14.46 -10.55
CA ARG A 86 -5.86 -15.45 -9.52
C ARG A 86 -6.75 -16.69 -9.58
N LYS A 87 -8.07 -16.50 -9.71
CA LYS A 87 -9.05 -17.59 -9.88
C LYS A 87 -8.84 -18.34 -11.19
N LEU A 88 -8.79 -17.63 -12.31
CA LEU A 88 -8.68 -18.23 -13.64
C LEU A 88 -7.36 -19.01 -13.86
N LYS A 89 -6.31 -18.64 -13.13
CA LYS A 89 -5.00 -19.31 -13.20
C LYS A 89 -4.78 -20.35 -12.10
N GLY A 90 -5.75 -20.57 -11.22
CA GLY A 90 -5.63 -21.54 -10.12
C GLY A 90 -4.52 -21.20 -9.13
N LEU A 91 -4.21 -19.92 -8.93
CA LEU A 91 -3.10 -19.47 -8.08
C LEU A 91 -3.49 -19.34 -6.59
N GLU A 92 -4.61 -19.93 -6.22
CA GLU A 92 -5.24 -19.65 -4.93
C GLU A 92 -4.47 -20.22 -3.75
N ASP A 93 -3.88 -21.39 -3.94
CA ASP A 93 -3.18 -22.11 -2.89
C ASP A 93 -1.79 -21.54 -2.61
N ILE A 94 -1.26 -20.69 -3.51
CA ILE A 94 0.12 -20.21 -3.45
C ILE A 94 0.26 -18.68 -3.36
N ILE A 95 -0.80 -17.93 -3.67
CA ILE A 95 -0.87 -16.47 -3.47
C ILE A 95 -1.94 -16.19 -2.42
N SER A 96 -1.49 -15.86 -1.22
CA SER A 96 -2.36 -15.47 -0.12
C SER A 96 -2.95 -14.08 -0.34
N VAL A 97 -4.12 -13.81 0.26
CA VAL A 97 -4.87 -12.57 0.07
C VAL A 97 -5.28 -12.00 1.42
N CYS A 98 -5.07 -10.70 1.59
CA CYS A 98 -5.65 -9.90 2.65
C CYS A 98 -6.71 -8.98 2.03
N VAL A 99 -7.93 -9.04 2.58
CA VAL A 99 -9.04 -8.19 2.15
C VAL A 99 -9.17 -7.05 3.14
N VAL A 100 -8.94 -5.83 2.67
CA VAL A 100 -9.12 -4.62 3.48
C VAL A 100 -10.58 -4.18 3.49
N ASP A 101 -10.94 -3.36 4.48
CA ASP A 101 -12.29 -2.82 4.63
C ASP A 101 -12.69 -1.99 3.38
N TRP A 102 -13.98 -1.99 3.07
CA TRP A 102 -14.53 -1.16 2.00
C TRP A 102 -14.71 0.29 2.44
N LEU A 103 -14.88 0.52 3.75
CA LEU A 103 -15.11 1.85 4.28
C LEU A 103 -13.80 2.61 4.39
N LEU A 104 -13.63 3.59 3.50
CA LEU A 104 -12.59 4.61 3.63
C LEU A 104 -13.16 5.78 4.43
N GLY A 105 -12.87 5.83 5.74
CA GLY A 105 -13.34 6.92 6.61
C GLY A 105 -12.79 8.29 6.21
N ASP A 106 -13.29 9.36 6.85
CA ASP A 106 -13.00 10.78 6.50
C ASP A 106 -11.51 11.16 6.41
N SER A 107 -10.62 10.35 6.99
CA SER A 107 -9.16 10.54 6.96
C SER A 107 -8.41 9.37 6.31
N GLY A 108 -9.02 8.66 5.36
CA GLY A 108 -8.40 7.51 4.70
C GLY A 108 -8.21 6.29 5.61
N LYS A 109 -9.01 6.18 6.69
CA LYS A 109 -8.87 5.10 7.68
C LYS A 109 -9.64 3.87 7.26
N GLU A 110 -8.99 2.72 7.34
CA GLU A 110 -9.57 1.37 7.40
C GLU A 110 -9.26 0.78 8.78
N ASN A 111 -10.20 0.05 9.38
CA ASN A 111 -9.93 -0.76 10.57
C ASN A 111 -9.54 -2.16 10.08
N ILE A 112 -8.28 -2.56 10.29
CA ILE A 112 -7.79 -3.93 10.06
C ILE A 112 -7.58 -4.60 11.40
#